data_AF-A0A535C824-F1
#
_entry.id   AF-A0A535C824-F1
#
_cell.length_a   1.000
_cell.length_b   1.000
_cell.length_c   1.000
_cell.angle_alpha   90.00
_cell.angle_beta   90.00
_cell.angle_gamma   90.00
#
_symmetry.space_group_name_H-M   'P 1'
#
loop_
_entity.id
_entity.type
_entity.pdbx_description
1 polymer ?
#
loop_
_entity_poly.entity_id
_entity_poly.type
_entity_poly.pdbx_seq_one_letter_code
_entity_poly.pdbx_strand_id
1 'polypeptide(L)'
;MEVANETIGKYPAFVAHADVIKLLLAHYTGLEAGRAGSLMIDNASVSLVELRDEGRPRIIAIGWSPKPGWLKPPTPEPESANAEGQREGEQKT
;
A
#
# COMPACT_ATOMS: atom_id res chain seq x y z
N MET A 1 -13.11 19.02 -14.13
CA MET A 1 -11.78 19.34 -13.57
C MET A 1 -10.77 18.82 -14.58
N GLU A 2 -10.35 19.70 -15.48
CA GLU A 2 -9.47 19.34 -16.59
C GLU A 2 -8.02 19.46 -16.11
N VAL A 3 -7.39 18.33 -15.83
CA VAL A 3 -5.94 18.25 -15.61
C VAL A 3 -5.31 17.87 -16.96
N ALA A 4 -5.46 18.72 -17.98
CA ALA A 4 -4.91 18.47 -19.31
C ALA A 4 -3.56 19.18 -19.46
N ASN A 5 -2.53 18.62 -18.85
CA ASN A 5 -1.20 18.72 -19.42
C ASN A 5 -1.05 17.51 -20.35
N GLU A 6 -0.96 17.74 -21.67
CA GLU A 6 -0.94 16.70 -22.71
C GLU A 6 0.18 15.65 -22.51
N THR A 7 1.18 15.95 -21.67
CA THR A 7 2.26 15.02 -21.30
C THR A 7 1.90 13.93 -20.29
N ILE A 8 0.77 14.02 -19.58
CA ILE A 8 0.43 13.10 -18.47
C ILE A 8 -0.06 11.72 -18.97
N GLY A 9 -0.49 11.62 -20.23
CA GLY A 9 -1.01 10.37 -20.81
C GLY A 9 -2.38 9.96 -20.26
N LYS A 10 -2.94 8.86 -20.80
CA LYS A 10 -4.32 8.41 -20.50
C LYS A 10 -4.51 7.76 -19.13
N TYR A 11 -3.42 7.35 -18.47
CA TYR A 11 -3.46 6.57 -17.23
C TYR A 11 -2.43 7.10 -16.22
N PRO A 12 -2.70 8.25 -15.58
CA PRO A 12 -1.80 8.79 -14.56
C PRO A 12 -1.71 7.83 -13.36
N ALA A 13 -0.49 7.63 -12.87
CA ALA A 13 -0.23 6.92 -11.62
C ALA A 13 0.17 7.92 -10.53
N PHE A 14 -0.45 7.80 -9.37
CA PHE A 14 -0.12 8.59 -8.18
C PHE A 14 0.47 7.68 -7.12
N VAL A 15 1.68 8.02 -6.64
CA VAL A 15 2.33 7.33 -5.53
C VAL A 15 2.26 8.25 -4.31
N ALA A 16 1.55 7.79 -3.28
CA ALA A 16 1.35 8.55 -2.06
C ALA A 16 1.22 7.62 -0.85
N HIS A 17 1.24 8.21 0.34
CA HIS A 17 0.99 7.49 1.59
C HIS A 17 -0.45 6.97 1.64
N ALA A 18 -0.66 5.89 2.41
CA ALA A 18 -1.96 5.24 2.57
C ALA A 18 -3.06 6.24 2.97
N ASP A 19 -2.79 7.18 3.87
CA ASP A 19 -3.81 8.11 4.35
C ASP A 19 -4.28 9.09 3.28
N VAL A 20 -3.39 9.52 2.37
CA VAL A 20 -3.76 10.34 1.22
C VAL A 20 -4.63 9.53 0.26
N ILE A 21 -4.27 8.27 0.01
CA ILE A 21 -5.07 7.37 -0.85
C ILE A 21 -6.46 7.13 -0.24
N LYS A 22 -6.57 6.92 1.07
CA LYS A 22 -7.86 6.75 1.77
C LYS A 22 -8.76 7.97 1.59
N LEU A 23 -8.22 9.19 1.70
CA LEU A 23 -8.98 10.43 1.49
C LEU A 23 -9.45 10.57 0.04
N LEU A 24 -8.60 10.25 -0.94
CA LEU A 24 -8.98 10.26 -2.36
C LEU A 24 -10.09 9.26 -2.65
N LEU A 25 -9.97 8.03 -2.15
CA LEU A 25 -11.00 7.00 -2.31
C LEU A 25 -12.30 7.38 -1.60
N ALA A 26 -12.23 7.99 -0.42
CA ALA A 26 -13.41 8.50 0.27
C ALA A 26 -14.14 9.56 -0.57
N HIS A 27 -13.39 10.52 -1.13
CA HIS A 27 -13.94 11.52 -2.04
C HIS A 27 -14.62 10.89 -3.27
N TYR A 28 -13.95 9.96 -3.95
CA TYR A 28 -14.49 9.33 -5.16
C TYR A 28 -15.67 8.38 -4.91
N THR A 29 -15.76 7.79 -3.72
CA THR A 29 -16.89 6.93 -3.32
C THR A 29 -18.06 7.71 -2.70
N GLY A 30 -17.88 9.00 -2.41
CA GLY A 30 -18.85 9.81 -1.67
C GLY A 30 -18.93 9.43 -0.19
N LEU A 31 -17.89 8.78 0.34
CA LEU A 31 -17.75 8.51 1.76
C LEU A 31 -17.32 9.80 2.47
N GLU A 32 -17.90 10.05 3.64
CA GLU A 32 -17.48 11.17 4.50
C GLU A 32 -15.99 11.05 4.85
N ALA A 33 -15.26 12.17 4.82
CA ALA A 33 -13.82 12.18 5.07
C ALA A 33 -13.45 11.58 6.44
N GLY A 34 -14.27 11.80 7.48
CA GLY A 34 -14.09 11.22 8.81
C GLY A 34 -14.14 9.68 8.83
N ARG A 35 -14.73 9.06 7.81
CA ARG A 35 -14.80 7.60 7.65
C ARG A 35 -13.67 7.04 6.77
N ALA A 36 -12.82 7.88 6.18
CA ALA A 36 -11.70 7.43 5.33
C ALA A 36 -10.76 6.46 6.07
N GLY A 37 -10.59 6.64 7.38
CA GLY A 37 -9.77 5.75 8.23
C GLY A 37 -10.25 4.29 8.28
N SER A 38 -11.49 4.00 7.87
CA SER A 38 -12.03 2.63 7.80
C SER A 38 -11.56 1.85 6.56
N LEU A 39 -10.94 2.51 5.58
CA LEU A 39 -10.40 1.87 4.39
C LEU A 39 -9.03 1.24 4.70
N MET A 40 -8.88 -0.03 4.34
CA MET A 40 -7.60 -0.74 4.41
C MET A 40 -6.84 -0.59 3.09
N ILE A 41 -5.60 -0.11 3.17
CA ILE A 41 -4.69 0.04 2.02
C ILE A 41 -3.34 -0.51 2.47
N ASP A 42 -2.97 -1.66 1.91
CA ASP A 42 -1.69 -2.28 2.19
C ASP A 42 -0.54 -1.55 1.47
N ASN A 43 0.67 -1.69 2.01
CA ASN A 43 1.87 -1.25 1.30
C ASN A 43 2.01 -1.99 -0.03
N ALA A 44 2.56 -1.30 -1.04
CA ALA A 44 2.74 -1.84 -2.39
C ALA A 44 1.44 -2.41 -3.01
N SER A 45 0.30 -1.84 -2.65
CA SER A 45 -0.98 -2.10 -3.28
C SER A 45 -1.37 -0.99 -4.24
N VAL A 46 -2.27 -1.30 -5.17
CA VAL A 46 -2.77 -0.37 -6.20
C VAL A 46 -4.28 -0.24 -6.07
N SER A 47 -4.79 0.99 -6.09
CA SER A 47 -6.22 1.26 -6.26
C SER A 47 -6.44 1.85 -7.65
N LEU A 48 -7.48 1.41 -8.34
CA LEU A 48 -7.77 1.82 -9.71
C LEU A 48 -9.14 2.49 -9.77
N VAL A 49 -9.17 3.71 -10.30
CA VAL A 49 -10.37 4.54 -10.42
C VAL A 49 -10.52 4.97 -11.87
N GLU A 50 -11.68 4.71 -12.44
CA GLU A 50 -12.09 5.22 -13.75
C GLU A 50 -12.83 6.54 -13.55
N LEU A 51 -12.22 7.63 -14.01
CA LEU A 51 -12.88 8.92 -14.13
C LEU A 51 -13.76 8.88 -15.39
N ARG A 52 -15.04 9.23 -15.24
CA ARG A 52 -16.02 9.26 -16.32
C ARG A 52 -16.30 10.70 -16.69
N ASP A 53 -16.64 10.94 -17.96
CA ASP A 53 -17.01 12.28 -18.44
C ASP A 53 -18.25 12.81 -17.71
N GLU A 54 -19.17 11.91 -17.36
CA GLU A 54 -20.38 12.22 -16.61
C GLU A 54 -20.59 11.27 -15.43
N GLY A 55 -21.07 11.82 -14.31
CA GLY A 55 -21.40 11.07 -13.10
C GLY A 55 -20.24 10.88 -12.12
N ARG A 56 -20.42 9.99 -11.15
CA ARG A 56 -19.39 9.69 -10.14
C ARG A 56 -18.31 8.77 -10.73
N PRO A 57 -17.04 8.93 -10.32
CA PRO A 57 -15.98 8.00 -10.67
C PRO A 57 -16.34 6.56 -10.32
N ARG A 58 -15.91 5.60 -11.16
CA ARG A 58 -16.10 4.18 -10.89
C ARG A 58 -14.84 3.62 -10.25
N ILE A 59 -14.99 3.06 -9.05
CA ILE A 59 -13.90 2.30 -8.42
C ILE A 59 -13.82 0.92 -9.08
N ILE A 60 -12.67 0.60 -9.67
CA ILE A 60 -12.40 -0.71 -10.29
C ILE A 60 -11.76 -1.63 -9.25
N ALA A 61 -10.81 -1.12 -8.47
CA ALA A 61 -10.11 -1.87 -7.44
C ALA A 61 -9.68 -0.97 -6.28
N ILE A 62 -9.65 -1.52 -5.07
CA ILE A 62 -9.13 -0.87 -3.86
C ILE A 62 -8.06 -1.79 -3.27
N GLY A 63 -6.88 -1.25 -2.98
CA GLY A 63 -5.81 -1.98 -2.27
C GLY A 63 -5.40 -3.29 -2.95
N TRP A 64 -5.52 -3.40 -4.27
CA TRP A 64 -5.18 -4.62 -5.00
C TRP A 64 -3.66 -4.78 -5.05
N SER A 65 -3.15 -5.82 -4.41
CA SER A 65 -1.75 -6.21 -4.50
C SER A 65 -1.63 -7.43 -5.43
N PRO A 66 -0.94 -7.32 -6.58
CA PRO A 66 -0.67 -8.47 -7.41
C PRO A 66 0.26 -9.42 -6.65
N LYS A 67 -0.06 -10.71 -6.64
CA LYS A 67 0.81 -11.77 -6.13
C LYS A 67 1.40 -12.56 -7.30
N PRO A 68 2.30 -11.95 -8.10
CA PRO A 68 2.86 -12.67 -9.22
C PRO A 68 3.77 -13.78 -8.71
N GLY A 69 3.73 -14.96 -9.33
CA GLY A 69 4.50 -16.12 -8.87
C GLY A 69 6.03 -15.92 -8.87
N TRP A 70 6.52 -14.88 -9.55
CA TRP A 70 7.94 -14.49 -9.54
C TRP A 70 8.36 -13.67 -8.31
N LEU A 71 7.42 -13.00 -7.62
CA LEU A 71 7.71 -12.23 -6.41
C LEU A 71 7.48 -13.12 -5.19
N LYS A 72 8.53 -13.77 -4.72
CA LYS A 72 8.50 -14.57 -3.50
C LYS A 72 9.00 -13.71 -2.33
N PRO A 73 8.30 -13.68 -1.18
CA PRO A 73 8.85 -13.07 0.01
C PRO A 73 10.17 -13.74 0.37
N PRO A 74 11.15 -13.00 0.94
CA PRO A 74 12.38 -13.61 1.43
C PRO A 74 12.03 -14.71 2.43
N THR A 75 12.63 -15.89 2.26
CA THR A 75 12.47 -16.96 3.23
C THR A 75 13.25 -16.57 4.48
N PRO A 76 12.64 -16.50 5.68
CA PRO A 76 13.39 -16.21 6.88
C PRO A 76 14.47 -17.28 7.06
N GLU A 77 15.71 -16.86 7.30
CA GLU A 77 16.78 -17.78 7.66
C GLU A 77 16.41 -18.47 8.98
N PRO A 78 16.58 -19.80 9.09
CA PRO A 78 16.35 -20.47 10.36
C PRO A 78 17.32 -19.90 11.39
N GLU A 79 16.78 -19.39 12.51
CA GLU A 79 17.59 -19.04 13.67
C GLU A 79 18.43 -20.26 14.03
N SER A 80 19.75 -20.13 13.92
CA SER A 80 20.68 -21.16 14.34
C SER A 80 20.50 -21.38 15.84
N ALA A 81 19.78 -22.44 16.20
CA ALA A 81 19.74 -23.00 17.54
C ALA A 81 21.13 -23.55 17.89
N ASN A 82 22.08 -22.67 18.23
CA ASN A 82 23.37 -22.98 18.85
C ASN A 82 24.00 -21.68 19.38
N ALA A 83 23.46 -21.17 20.49
CA ALA A 83 24.18 -20.26 21.38
C ALA A 83 23.86 -20.56 22.86
N GLU A 84 23.58 -21.83 23.19
CA GLU A 84 23.72 -22.33 24.56
C GLU A 84 25.07 -23.04 24.66
N GLY A 85 26.03 -22.42 25.34
CA GLY A 85 27.25 -23.07 25.81
C GLY A 85 28.55 -22.50 25.25
N GLN A 86 29.02 -21.37 25.81
CA GLN A 86 30.39 -21.20 26.33
C GLN A 86 30.67 -19.75 26.73
N ARG A 87 30.66 -19.49 28.05
CA ARG A 87 31.80 -18.98 28.86
C ARG A 87 31.29 -18.46 30.20
N GLU A 88 31.18 -19.36 31.17
CA GLU A 88 31.57 -19.04 32.55
C GLU A 88 33.03 -18.54 32.53
N GLY A 89 33.30 -17.43 33.21
CA GLY A 89 34.61 -16.80 33.28
C GLY A 89 34.59 -15.49 34.04
N GLU A 90 34.50 -15.61 35.37
CA GLU A 90 35.21 -14.80 36.39
C GLU A 90 35.06 -13.25 36.43
N GLN A 91 34.46 -12.79 37.53
CA GLN A 91 34.83 -11.68 38.45
C GLN A 91 35.38 -10.34 37.88
N LYS A 92 34.96 -9.18 38.38
CA LYS A 92 35.20 -8.73 39.76
C LYS A 92 34.37 -7.48 40.12
N THR A 93 34.14 -7.39 41.42
CA THR A 93 33.59 -6.33 42.29
C THR A 93 33.84 -4.89 41.87
#